data_AF-A0A529XQD9-F1
#
_entry.id   AF-A0A529XQD9-F1
#
_cell.length_a   1.000
_cell.length_b   1.000
_cell.length_c   1.000
_cell.angle_alpha   90.00
_cell.angle_beta   90.00
_cell.angle_gamma   90.00
#
_symmetry.space_group_name_H-M   'P 1'
#
loop_
_entity.id
_entity.type
_entity.pdbx_description
1 polymer ?
#
loop_
_entity_poly.entity_id
_entity_poly.type
_entity_poly.pdbx_seq_one_letter_code
_entity_poly.pdbx_strand_id
1 'polypeptide(L)' 'MIRDFFRDRRGNYALMTVITMVPLMGGVALAVDYTELVREREETLNALDAAGIATAQQIVAGATDAEAKAYAKT' A
#
# COMPACT_ATOMS: atom_id res chain seq x y z
N MET A 1 37.87 4.72 -26.41
CA MET A 1 37.15 5.82 -25.73
C MET A 1 36.09 5.30 -24.75
N ILE A 2 34.95 4.73 -25.20
CA ILE A 2 33.93 4.16 -24.26
C ILE A 2 34.53 3.05 -23.38
N ARG A 3 35.33 2.16 -23.97
CA ARG A 3 35.96 1.05 -23.24
C ARG A 3 37.02 1.50 -22.23
N ASP A 4 37.65 2.65 -22.47
CA ASP A 4 38.66 3.22 -21.57
C ASP A 4 38.00 4.00 -20.44
N PHE A 5 36.88 4.66 -20.74
CA PHE A 5 36.01 5.29 -19.75
C PHE A 5 35.46 4.27 -18.74
N PHE A 6 35.01 3.09 -19.20
CA PHE A 6 34.61 1.99 -18.31
C PHE A 6 35.78 1.39 -17.49
N ARG A 7 37.03 1.63 -17.88
CA ARG A 7 38.22 1.09 -17.19
C ARG A 7 38.86 2.08 -16.21
N ASP A 8 38.46 3.35 -16.24
CA ASP A 8 39.01 4.41 -15.40
C ASP A 8 38.37 4.42 -14.01
N ARG A 9 39.11 3.95 -13.00
CA ARG A 9 38.64 3.88 -11.60
C ARG A 9 38.48 5.24 -10.91
N ARG A 10 39.00 6.35 -11.47
CA ARG A 10 38.96 7.67 -10.82
C ARG A 10 37.63 8.39 -11.02
N GLY A 11 36.98 8.22 -12.17
CA GLY A 11 35.63 8.75 -12.47
C GLY A 11 34.48 7.75 -12.27
N ASN A 12 34.81 6.47 -12.07
CA ASN A 12 33.82 5.39 -12.02
C ASN A 12 32.88 5.45 -10.81
N TYR A 13 33.26 6.10 -9.71
CA TYR A 13 32.42 6.16 -8.50
C TYR A 13 31.12 6.90 -8.76
N ALA A 14 31.16 8.09 -9.38
CA ALA A 14 29.94 8.85 -9.66
C ALA A 14 29.00 8.11 -10.63
N LEU A 15 29.56 7.49 -11.67
CA LEU A 15 28.80 6.71 -12.64
C LEU A 15 28.15 5.48 -11.99
N MET A 16 28.92 4.71 -11.21
CA MET A 16 28.42 3.56 -10.49
C MET A 16 27.36 3.95 -9.45
N THR A 17 27.56 5.06 -8.73
CA THR A 17 26.55 5.58 -7.80
C THR A 17 25.24 5.87 -8.50
N VAL A 18 25.25 6.59 -9.63
CA VAL A 18 24.01 6.88 -10.39
C VAL A 18 23.33 5.59 -10.86
N ILE A 19 24.10 4.66 -11.43
CA ILE A 19 23.58 3.37 -11.90
C ILE A 19 22.95 2.58 -10.75
N THR A 20 23.62 2.52 -9.59
CA THR A 20 23.12 1.82 -8.41
C THR A 20 21.94 2.55 -7.76
N MET A 21 21.85 3.86 -7.90
CA MET A 21 20.74 4.62 -7.31
C MET A 21 19.41 4.30 -7.97
N VAL A 22 19.38 3.96 -9.26
CA VAL A 22 18.14 3.62 -9.97
C VAL A 22 17.41 2.42 -9.33
N PRO A 23 18.01 1.22 -9.17
CA PRO A 23 17.34 0.10 -8.52
C PRO A 23 17.10 0.34 -7.02
N LEU A 24 17.96 1.10 -6.33
CA LEU A 24 17.73 1.43 -4.91
C LEU A 24 16.47 2.29 -4.74
N MET A 25 16.34 3.36 -5.53
CA MET A 25 15.17 4.23 -5.50
C MET A 25 13.92 3.48 -5.99
N GLY A 26 14.06 2.60 -6.99
CA GLY A 26 12.97 1.71 -7.41
C GLY A 26 12.51 0.78 -6.28
N GLY A 27 13.44 0.19 -5.53
CA GLY A 27 13.12 -0.63 -4.37
C GLY A 27 12.41 0.16 -3.26
N VAL A 28 12.87 1.39 -2.99
CA VAL A 28 12.21 2.28 -2.01
C VAL A 28 10.79 2.65 -2.47
N ALA A 29 10.61 3.01 -3.73
CA ALA A 29 9.29 3.34 -4.27
C ALA A 29 8.30 2.17 -4.13
N LEU A 30 8.72 0.96 -4.53
CA LEU A 30 7.90 -0.24 -4.38
C LEU A 30 7.56 -0.55 -2.92
N ALA A 31 8.51 -0.34 -1.99
CA ALA A 31 8.26 -0.55 -0.57
C ALA A 31 7.21 0.43 -0.03
N VAL A 32 7.29 1.71 -0.40
CA VAL A 32 6.32 2.73 -0.01
C VAL A 32 4.93 2.40 -0.55
N ASP A 33 4.83 2.09 -1.84
CA ASP A 33 3.55 1.75 -2.48
C ASP A 33 2.92 0.50 -1.83
N TYR A 34 3.74 -0.50 -1.49
CA TYR A 34 3.28 -1.69 -0.80
C TYR A 34 2.77 -1.39 0.62
N THR A 35 3.49 -0.58 1.39
CA THR A 35 3.04 -0.17 2.72
C THR A 35 1.72 0.58 2.66
N GLU A 36 1.56 1.47 1.69
CA GLU A 36 0.31 2.21 1.50
C GLU A 36 -0.86 1.31 1.12
N LEU A 37 -0.63 0.35 0.22
CA LEU A 37 -1.63 -0.66 -0.13
C LEU A 37 -2.06 -1.50 1.08
N VAL A 38 -1.10 -1.91 1.90
CA VAL A 38 -1.38 -2.65 3.15
C VAL A 38 -2.18 -1.79 4.12
N ARG A 39 -1.84 -0.50 4.26
CA ARG A 39 -2.58 0.45 5.11
C ARG A 39 -4.03 0.58 4.66
N GLU A 40 -4.27 0.80 3.37
CA GLU A 40 -5.62 0.93 2.81
C GLU A 40 -6.43 -0.37 2.97
N ARG A 41 -5.77 -1.52 2.80
CA ARG A 41 -6.39 -2.84 3.05
C ARG A 41 -6.82 -2.98 4.51
N GLU A 42 -5.96 -2.64 5.46
CA GLU A 42 -6.28 -2.73 6.90
C GLU A 42 -7.41 -1.76 7.27
N GLU A 43 -7.41 -0.55 6.75
CA GLU A 43 -8.49 0.43 6.95
C GLU A 43 -9.82 -0.08 6.40
N THR A 44 -9.81 -0.67 5.20
CA THR A 44 -11.00 -1.25 4.58
C THR A 44 -11.56 -2.41 5.40
N LEU A 45 -10.68 -3.30 5.91
CA LEU A 45 -11.10 -4.42 6.75
C LEU A 45 -11.65 -3.95 8.09
N ASN A 46 -11.01 -2.97 8.71
CA ASN A 46 -11.49 -2.38 9.96
C ASN A 46 -12.86 -1.69 9.77
N ALA A 47 -13.06 -0.98 8.66
CA ALA A 47 -14.35 -0.39 8.32
C ALA A 47 -15.42 -1.46 8.07
N LEU A 48 -15.07 -2.55 7.40
CA LEU A 48 -15.96 -3.70 7.17
C LEU A 48 -16.40 -4.35 8.48
N ASP A 49 -15.45 -4.59 9.40
CA ASP A 49 -15.74 -5.16 10.72
C ASP A 49 -16.63 -4.21 11.54
N ALA A 50 -16.36 -2.91 11.50
CA ALA A 50 -17.18 -1.90 12.15
C ALA A 50 -18.61 -1.85 11.59
N ALA A 51 -18.78 -1.94 10.26
CA ALA A 51 -20.09 -1.98 9.60
C ALA A 51 -20.87 -3.25 9.98
N GLY A 52 -20.18 -4.39 10.06
CA GLY A 52 -20.76 -5.65 10.55
C GLY A 52 -21.26 -5.54 11.99
N ILE A 53 -20.43 -4.98 12.89
CA ILE A 53 -20.81 -4.76 14.30
C ILE A 53 -21.98 -3.76 14.40
N ALA A 54 -21.98 -2.68 13.62
CA ALA A 54 -23.08 -1.72 13.61
C ALA A 54 -24.40 -2.37 13.15
N THR A 55 -24.36 -3.21 12.12
CA THR A 55 -25.53 -3.97 11.66
C THR A 55 -26.00 -4.95 12.73
N ALA A 56 -25.08 -5.66 13.39
CA ALA A 56 -25.43 -6.56 14.50
C ALA A 56 -26.07 -5.80 15.67
N GLN A 57 -25.57 -4.60 15.98
CA GLN A 57 -26.15 -3.72 17.00
C GLN A 57 -27.59 -3.32 16.66
N GLN A 58 -27.89 -3.01 15.39
CA GLN A 58 -29.28 -2.74 14.95
C GLN A 58 -30.20 -3.94 15.15
N ILE A 59 -29.72 -5.15 14.82
CA ILE A 59 -30.49 -6.39 15.03
C ILE A 59 -30.78 -6.60 16.53
N VAL A 60 -29.78 -6.44 17.39
CA VAL A 60 -29.95 -6.57 18.85
C VAL A 60 -30.87 -5.49 19.42
N ALA A 61 -30.85 -4.27 18.85
CA ALA A 61 -31.75 -3.19 19.23
C ALA A 61 -33.22 -3.43 18.82
N GLY A 62 -33.51 -4.53 18.11
CA GLY A 62 -34.86 -4.94 17.74
C GLY A 62 -35.29 -4.50 16.35
N ALA A 63 -34.35 -4.11 15.48
CA ALA A 63 -34.66 -3.85 14.08
C ALA A 63 -35.24 -5.11 13.41
N THR A 64 -36.25 -4.93 12.57
CA THR A 64 -36.77 -6.01 11.74
C THR A 64 -35.74 -6.43 10.68
N ASP A 65 -35.86 -7.66 10.18
CA ASP A 65 -34.99 -8.17 9.10
C ASP A 65 -34.91 -7.24 7.88
N ALA A 66 -36.02 -6.56 7.56
CA ALA A 66 -36.08 -5.62 6.44
C ALA A 66 -35.25 -4.35 6.71
N GLU A 67 -35.33 -3.82 7.93
CA GLU A 67 -34.58 -2.63 8.36
C GLU A 67 -33.09 -2.91 8.49
N ALA A 68 -32.72 -4.05 9.08
CA ALA A 68 -31.32 -4.47 9.18
C ALA A 68 -30.68 -4.69 7.80
N LYS A 69 -31.42 -5.30 6.85
CA LYS A 69 -30.95 -5.48 5.46
C LYS A 69 -30.87 -4.17 4.69
N ALA A 70 -31.74 -3.20 4.98
CA ALA A 70 -31.65 -1.87 4.37
C ALA A 70 -30.41 -1.12 4.88
N TYR A 71 -30.14 -1.18 6.20
CA TYR A 71 -28.98 -0.57 6.83
C TYR A 71 -27.64 -1.18 6.38
N ALA A 72 -27.59 -2.50 6.18
CA ALA A 72 -26.37 -3.16 5.68
C ALA A 72 -26.05 -2.86 4.20
N LYS A 73 -26.99 -2.27 3.45
CA LYS A 73 -26.84 -1.95 2.03
C LYS A 73 -26.51 -0.47 1.76
N THR A 74 -26.69 0.40 2.76
CA THR A 74 -26.28 1.80 2.71
C THR A 74 -24.79 1.94 2.95
#